data_AF-A0A8X6V3I6-F1
#
_entry.id   AF-A0A8X6V3I6-F1
#
_cell.length_a   1.000
_cell.length_b   1.000
_cell.length_c   1.000
_cell.angle_alpha   90.00
_cell.angle_beta   90.00
_cell.angle_gamma   90.00
#
_symmetry.space_group_name_H-M   'P 1'
#
loop_
_entity.id
_entity.type
_entity.pdbx_description
1 polymer ?
#
loop_
_entity_poly.entity_id
_entity_poly.type
_entity_poly.pdbx_seq_one_letter_code
_entity_poly.pdbx_strand_id
1 'polypeptide(L)'
;MVAAFVTVKHKLNEWILAEVVDYNLDTEEFKVQDIDEKQNSTYVAKRERVIPLPSWRANPIENPNAIFSKGTEILALYENTTCFYKGIVHEPPTTSIEPYQISFEDSDCPSGFSSPTSVTQKYVLAYKKFD
;
A
#
# COMPACT_ATOMS: atom_id res chain seq x y z
N MET A 1 -9.07 -6.94 -3.62
CA MET A 1 -7.61 -6.81 -3.41
C MET A 1 -7.35 -6.10 -2.09
N VAL A 2 -6.26 -6.48 -1.44
CA VAL A 2 -5.77 -5.95 -0.16
C VAL A 2 -4.26 -5.70 -0.24
N ALA A 3 -3.74 -4.81 0.61
CA ALA A 3 -2.35 -4.87 1.00
C ALA A 3 -2.24 -5.77 2.23
N ALA A 4 -1.36 -6.76 2.20
CA ALA A 4 -1.18 -7.72 3.29
C ALA A 4 0.27 -7.73 3.77
N PHE A 5 0.48 -7.58 5.08
CA PHE A 5 1.79 -7.68 5.69
C PHE A 5 2.10 -9.13 6.05
N VAL A 6 2.95 -9.76 5.26
CA VAL A 6 3.23 -11.20 5.30
C VAL A 6 4.72 -11.48 5.41
N THR A 7 5.07 -12.65 5.91
CA THR A 7 6.44 -13.14 5.87
C THR A 7 6.66 -13.88 4.54
N VAL A 8 7.41 -13.26 3.63
CA VAL A 8 7.72 -13.83 2.31
C VAL A 8 8.91 -14.80 2.38
N LYS A 9 9.30 -15.37 1.22
CA LYS A 9 10.46 -16.27 1.12
C LYS A 9 11.70 -15.52 1.65
N HIS A 10 12.55 -16.22 2.40
CA HIS A 10 13.69 -15.66 3.17
C HIS A 10 13.35 -14.94 4.49
N LYS A 11 12.13 -15.11 5.03
CA LYS A 11 11.72 -14.59 6.34
C LYS A 11 11.74 -13.05 6.46
N LEU A 12 11.67 -12.36 5.33
CA LEU A 12 11.47 -10.92 5.29
C LEU A 12 9.97 -10.64 5.41
N ASN A 13 9.61 -9.61 6.18
CA ASN A 13 8.23 -9.16 6.26
C ASN A 13 8.02 -8.04 5.26
N GLU A 14 7.03 -8.21 4.39
CA GLU A 14 6.74 -7.28 3.31
C GLU A 14 5.24 -7.01 3.21
N TRP A 15 4.89 -5.80 2.78
CA TRP A 15 3.52 -5.50 2.38
C TRP A 15 3.35 -5.85 0.91
N ILE A 16 2.50 -6.82 0.61
CA ILE A 16 2.23 -7.26 -0.76
C ILE A 16 0.82 -6.90 -1.22
N LEU A 17 0.64 -6.73 -2.53
CA LEU A 17 -0.66 -6.67 -3.17
C LEU A 17 -1.20 -8.08 -3.34
N ALA A 18 -2.38 -8.33 -2.76
CA ALA A 18 -2.94 -9.67 -2.71
C ALA A 18 -4.46 -9.67 -2.91
N GLU A 19 -4.99 -10.83 -3.24
CA GLU A 19 -6.41 -11.14 -3.22
C GLU A 19 -6.77 -11.92 -1.95
N VAL A 20 -7.94 -11.66 -1.39
CA VAL A 20 -8.46 -12.44 -0.26
C VAL A 20 -9.10 -13.70 -0.83
N VAL A 21 -8.63 -14.86 -0.37
CA VAL A 21 -9.14 -16.17 -0.75
C VAL A 21 -10.18 -16.66 0.26
N ASP A 22 -9.90 -16.46 1.55
CA ASP A 22 -10.74 -16.94 2.64
C ASP A 22 -10.51 -16.11 3.92
N TYR A 23 -11.45 -16.19 4.85
CA TYR A 23 -11.35 -15.58 6.17
C TYR A 23 -11.85 -16.53 7.26
N ASN A 24 -10.97 -16.86 8.21
CA ASN A 24 -11.32 -17.66 9.37
C ASN A 24 -11.82 -16.75 10.50
N LEU A 25 -13.09 -16.90 10.88
CA LEU A 25 -13.71 -16.12 11.96
C LEU A 25 -13.18 -16.48 13.35
N ASP A 26 -12.79 -17.73 13.58
CA ASP A 26 -12.34 -18.20 14.89
C ASP A 26 -10.93 -17.70 15.22
N THR A 27 -10.04 -17.63 14.21
CA THR A 27 -8.66 -17.16 14.39
C THR A 27 -8.45 -15.69 13.98
N GLU A 28 -9.46 -15.06 13.38
CA GLU A 28 -9.41 -13.73 12.77
C GLU A 28 -8.28 -13.58 11.73
N GLU A 29 -8.04 -14.61 10.94
CA GLU A 29 -6.99 -14.66 9.94
C GLU A 29 -7.54 -14.71 8.52
N PHE A 30 -6.93 -13.92 7.64
CA PHE A 30 -7.16 -13.97 6.20
C PHE A 30 -6.18 -14.94 5.54
N LYS A 31 -6.69 -15.74 4.62
CA LYS A 31 -5.90 -16.40 3.60
C LYS A 31 -5.84 -15.46 2.39
N VAL A 32 -4.64 -15.08 1.98
CA VAL A 32 -4.42 -14.13 0.88
C VAL A 32 -3.49 -14.73 -0.16
N GLN A 33 -3.73 -14.43 -1.43
CA GLN A 33 -2.91 -14.87 -2.56
C GLN A 33 -2.21 -13.67 -3.19
N ASP A 34 -0.89 -13.75 -3.33
CA ASP A 34 -0.10 -12.72 -4.03
C ASP A 34 -0.57 -12.59 -5.48
N ILE A 35 -0.67 -11.35 -5.98
CA ILE A 35 -1.03 -11.10 -7.38
C ILE A 35 0.13 -11.37 -8.35
N ASP A 36 1.37 -11.56 -7.88
CA ASP A 36 2.48 -12.00 -8.72
C ASP A 36 2.26 -13.45 -9.18
N GLU A 37 1.77 -13.60 -10.41
CA GLU A 37 1.47 -14.88 -11.07
C GLU A 37 2.67 -15.82 -11.10
N LYS A 38 3.91 -15.31 -11.09
CA LYS A 38 5.12 -16.14 -11.11
C LYS A 38 5.37 -16.82 -9.77
N GLN A 39 4.87 -16.25 -8.67
CA GLN A 39 5.07 -16.77 -7.32
C GLN A 39 3.91 -17.64 -6.85
N ASN A 40 2.69 -17.39 -7.34
CA ASN A 40 1.44 -18.08 -6.99
C ASN A 40 1.39 -18.54 -5.51
N SER A 41 1.82 -17.65 -4.62
CA SER A 41 2.05 -17.96 -3.22
C SER A 41 0.84 -17.52 -2.39
N THR A 42 0.43 -18.38 -1.47
CA THR A 42 -0.65 -18.11 -0.53
C THR A 42 -0.08 -17.92 0.87
N TYR A 43 -0.55 -16.89 1.55
CA TYR A 43 -0.13 -16.51 2.89
C TYR A 43 -1.32 -16.45 3.84
N VAL A 44 -1.02 -16.55 5.13
CA VAL A 44 -1.98 -16.31 6.21
C VAL A 44 -1.55 -15.04 6.95
N ALA A 45 -2.48 -14.10 7.11
CA ALA A 45 -2.24 -12.83 7.80
C ALA A 45 -3.37 -12.55 8.79
N LYS A 46 -3.02 -12.10 9.99
CA LYS A 46 -4.01 -11.60 10.95
C LYS A 46 -4.77 -10.42 10.37
N ARG A 47 -6.03 -10.25 10.79
CA ARG A 47 -6.90 -9.14 10.38
C ARG A 47 -6.23 -7.76 10.46
N GLU A 48 -5.47 -7.50 11.52
CA GLU A 48 -4.76 -6.23 11.72
C GLU A 48 -3.64 -5.95 10.70
N ARG A 49 -3.13 -6.98 10.02
CA ARG A 49 -2.07 -6.94 9.00
C ARG A 49 -2.62 -6.89 7.58
N VAL A 50 -3.92 -6.68 7.41
CA VAL A 50 -4.58 -6.62 6.10
C VAL A 50 -5.30 -5.28 5.98
N ILE A 51 -4.96 -4.52 4.93
CA ILE A 51 -5.57 -3.23 4.62
C ILE A 51 -6.34 -3.36 3.30
N PRO A 52 -7.67 -3.13 3.29
CA PRO A 52 -8.43 -3.11 2.04
C PRO A 52 -8.00 -1.95 1.15
N LEU A 53 -7.84 -2.20 -0.15
CA LEU A 53 -7.61 -1.13 -1.11
C LEU A 53 -8.87 -0.26 -1.23
N PRO A 54 -8.73 1.06 -1.44
CA PRO A 54 -9.84 1.94 -1.76
C PRO A 54 -10.63 1.40 -2.96
N SER A 55 -11.95 1.28 -2.79
CA SER A 55 -12.86 0.88 -3.88
C SER A 55 -13.21 2.03 -4.81
N TRP A 56 -13.01 3.27 -4.36
CA TRP A 56 -13.30 4.48 -5.13
C TRP A 56 -12.12 5.44 -5.12
N ARG A 57 -12.09 6.24 -6.17
CA ARG A 57 -11.21 7.39 -6.33
C ARG A 57 -11.94 8.60 -5.79
N ALA A 58 -11.30 9.36 -4.91
CA ALA A 58 -11.85 10.59 -4.37
C ALA A 58 -11.63 11.75 -5.36
N ASN A 59 -12.64 12.61 -5.47
CA ASN A 59 -12.51 13.91 -6.12
C ASN A 59 -11.97 14.91 -5.08
N PRO A 60 -10.76 15.48 -5.24
CA PRO A 60 -10.16 16.38 -4.26
C PRO A 60 -11.00 17.64 -3.96
N ILE A 61 -11.84 18.08 -4.91
CA ILE A 61 -12.69 19.28 -4.74
C ILE A 61 -13.92 18.94 -3.91
N GLU A 62 -14.58 17.82 -4.19
CA GLU A 62 -15.84 17.43 -3.52
C GLU A 62 -15.58 16.70 -2.20
N ASN A 63 -14.48 15.95 -2.10
CA ASN A 63 -14.14 15.10 -0.97
C ASN A 63 -12.68 15.31 -0.52
N PRO A 64 -12.29 16.53 -0.11
CA PRO A 64 -10.90 16.83 0.26
C PRO A 64 -10.40 16.00 1.46
N ASN A 65 -11.29 15.64 2.39
CA ASN A 65 -10.94 14.82 3.56
C ASN A 65 -10.60 13.36 3.22
N ALA A 66 -10.85 12.92 1.98
CA ALA A 66 -10.51 11.58 1.49
C ALA A 66 -9.17 11.56 0.73
N ILE A 67 -8.42 12.68 0.74
CA ILE A 67 -7.12 12.83 0.10
C ILE A 67 -6.06 12.99 1.18
N PHE A 68 -4.97 12.21 1.09
CA PHE A 68 -3.81 12.40 1.96
C PHE A 68 -3.12 13.72 1.61
N SER A 69 -2.88 14.58 2.60
CA SER A 69 -2.22 15.87 2.38
C SER A 69 -0.72 15.72 2.13
N LYS A 70 -0.10 16.74 1.52
CA LYS A 70 1.36 16.85 1.39
C LYS A 70 2.06 16.63 2.74
N GLY A 71 3.14 15.85 2.73
CA GLY A 71 3.92 15.47 3.91
C GLY A 71 3.34 14.32 4.73
N THR A 72 2.18 13.76 4.38
CA THR A 72 1.60 12.61 5.10
C THR A 72 2.42 11.35 4.84
N GLU A 73 2.75 10.61 5.90
CA GLU A 73 3.33 9.27 5.80
C GLU A 73 2.28 8.25 5.35
N ILE A 74 2.61 7.48 4.32
CA ILE A 74 1.71 6.52 3.66
C ILE A 74 2.42 5.20 3.34
N LEU A 75 1.63 4.20 2.97
CA LEU A 75 2.10 3.03 2.21
C LEU A 75 1.69 3.20 0.75
N ALA A 76 2.61 3.01 -0.18
CA ALA A 76 2.32 3.09 -1.61
C ALA A 76 2.93 1.91 -2.37
N LEU A 77 2.23 1.46 -3.42
CA LEU A 77 2.76 0.42 -4.32
C LEU A 77 3.94 0.99 -5.12
N TYR A 78 5.08 0.31 -5.10
CA TYR A 78 6.26 0.74 -5.84
C TYR A 78 6.20 0.27 -7.31
N GLU A 79 6.77 1.07 -8.20
CA GLU A 79 6.65 0.89 -9.64
C GLU A 79 7.12 -0.50 -10.10
N ASN A 80 6.35 -1.13 -10.99
CA ASN A 80 6.64 -2.44 -11.56
C ASN A 80 6.84 -3.57 -10.53
N THR A 81 6.29 -3.43 -9.31
CA THR A 81 6.29 -4.45 -8.27
C THR A 81 4.87 -4.78 -7.82
N THR A 82 4.76 -5.83 -7.00
CA THR A 82 3.54 -6.16 -6.24
C THR A 82 3.70 -5.81 -4.76
N CYS A 83 4.64 -4.92 -4.40
CA CYS A 83 4.97 -4.60 -3.01
C CYS A 83 4.69 -3.13 -2.68
N PHE A 84 4.21 -2.90 -1.45
CA PHE A 84 4.01 -1.58 -0.88
C PHE A 84 5.16 -1.18 0.03
N TYR A 85 5.57 0.07 -0.05
CA TYR A 85 6.67 0.62 0.74
C TYR A 85 6.24 1.90 1.42
N LYS A 86 6.94 2.24 2.51
CA LYS A 86 6.73 3.48 3.23
C LYS A 86 7.20 4.66 2.38
N GLY A 87 6.43 5.74 2.40
CA GLY A 87 6.78 6.98 1.72
C GLY A 87 6.02 8.17 2.27
N ILE A 88 6.26 9.32 1.67
CA ILE A 88 5.57 10.57 1.98
C ILE A 88 4.86 11.12 0.74
N VAL A 89 3.71 11.75 0.95
CA VAL A 89 3.03 12.50 -0.11
C VAL A 89 3.86 13.73 -0.47
N HIS A 90 4.48 13.72 -1.65
CA HIS A 90 5.19 14.89 -2.19
C HIS A 90 4.19 15.94 -2.71
N GLU A 91 3.23 15.51 -3.53
CA GLU A 91 2.09 16.32 -3.97
C GLU A 91 0.81 15.47 -4.02
N PRO A 92 -0.31 15.94 -3.45
CA PRO A 92 -1.61 15.30 -3.61
C PRO A 92 -2.22 15.58 -4.99
N PRO A 93 -3.15 14.74 -5.46
CA PRO A 93 -3.86 15.01 -6.70
C PRO A 93 -4.74 16.26 -6.57
N THR A 94 -4.77 17.08 -7.61
CA THR A 94 -5.62 18.28 -7.69
C THR A 94 -6.92 18.03 -8.43
N THR A 95 -6.96 16.98 -9.24
CA THR A 95 -8.15 16.51 -9.95
C THR A 95 -8.45 15.06 -9.59
N SER A 96 -9.66 14.58 -9.89
CA SER A 96 -10.02 13.19 -9.63
C SER A 96 -9.13 12.20 -10.38
N ILE A 97 -8.65 12.54 -11.58
CA ILE A 97 -7.89 11.61 -12.44
C ILE A 97 -6.39 11.59 -12.21
N GLU A 98 -5.86 12.61 -11.54
CA GLU A 98 -4.43 12.76 -11.28
C GLU A 98 -3.96 11.73 -10.23
N PRO A 99 -2.75 11.16 -10.38
CA PRO A 99 -2.12 10.37 -9.34
C PRO A 99 -1.55 11.24 -8.22
N TYR A 100 -1.21 10.63 -7.08
CA TYR A 100 -0.30 11.24 -6.12
C TYR A 100 1.11 11.27 -6.69
N GLN A 101 1.91 12.26 -6.27
CA GLN A 101 3.37 12.17 -6.33
C GLN A 101 3.88 11.71 -4.97
N ILE A 102 4.59 10.58 -4.94
CA ILE A 102 5.09 9.95 -3.71
C ILE A 102 6.61 9.91 -3.74
N SER A 103 7.24 10.31 -2.64
CA SER A 103 8.66 10.06 -2.40
C SER A 103 8.79 8.90 -1.41
N PHE A 104 9.42 7.81 -1.82
CA PHE A 104 9.59 6.61 -1.00
C PHE A 104 10.78 6.77 -0.06
N GLU A 105 10.75 6.11 1.10
CA GLU A 105 11.94 6.01 1.95
C GLU A 105 13.05 5.26 1.20
N ASP A 106 14.23 5.89 1.14
CA ASP A 106 15.38 5.36 0.44
C ASP A 106 16.65 5.72 1.23
N SER A 107 17.27 4.71 1.85
CA SER A 107 18.48 4.87 2.66
C SER A 107 19.72 5.22 1.83
N ASP A 108 19.70 4.96 0.52
CA ASP A 108 20.81 5.27 -0.37
C ASP A 108 20.76 6.74 -0.85
N CYS A 109 19.60 7.40 -0.70
CA CYS A 109 19.44 8.83 -0.97
C CYS A 109 19.89 9.69 0.22
N PRO A 110 20.71 10.76 0.02
CA PRO A 110 21.14 11.65 1.10
C PRO A 110 20.00 12.35 1.86
N SER A 111 18.86 12.57 1.20
CA SER A 111 17.63 13.11 1.78
C SER A 111 16.85 12.10 2.62
N GLY A 112 17.18 10.81 2.53
CA GLY A 112 16.39 9.69 3.05
C GLY A 112 15.15 9.34 2.22
N PHE A 113 14.93 10.04 1.10
CA PHE A 113 13.75 9.88 0.24
C PHE A 113 14.12 9.90 -1.24
N SER A 114 13.45 9.05 -2.02
CA SER A 114 13.56 9.01 -3.47
C SER A 114 13.01 10.28 -4.15
N SER A 115 13.37 10.45 -5.42
CA SER A 115 12.65 11.38 -6.32
C SER A 115 11.15 11.04 -6.35
N PRO A 116 10.25 12.03 -6.49
CA PRO A 116 8.81 11.77 -6.55
C PRO A 116 8.42 10.91 -7.75
N THR A 117 7.58 9.90 -7.50
CA THR A 117 7.03 9.00 -8.53
C THR A 117 5.50 9.02 -8.46
N SER A 118 4.86 8.86 -9.62
CA SER A 118 3.40 8.86 -9.75
C SER A 118 2.77 7.56 -9.25
N VAL A 119 1.84 7.64 -8.28
CA VAL A 119 1.10 6.49 -7.75
C VAL A 119 -0.41 6.79 -7.74
N THR A 120 -1.21 5.92 -8.36
CA THR A 120 -2.67 6.11 -8.40
C THR A 120 -3.31 5.98 -7.01
N GLN A 121 -4.39 6.71 -6.75
CA GLN A 121 -5.06 6.72 -5.44
C GLN A 121 -5.40 5.33 -4.88
N LYS A 122 -5.74 4.37 -5.76
CA LYS A 122 -6.08 2.98 -5.39
C LYS A 122 -4.94 2.27 -4.63
N TYR A 123 -3.69 2.70 -4.85
CA TYR A 123 -2.49 2.08 -4.30
C TYR A 123 -1.77 2.96 -3.28
N VAL A 124 -2.43 3.99 -2.73
CA VAL A 124 -1.92 4.81 -1.63
C VAL A 124 -2.81 4.56 -0.41
N LEU A 125 -2.20 4.07 0.67
CA LEU A 125 -2.89 3.59 1.87
C LEU A 125 -2.34 4.31 3.10
N ALA A 126 -3.15 4.38 4.16
CA ALA A 126 -2.68 4.88 5.45
C ALA A 126 -1.56 3.97 5.98
N TYR A 127 -0.43 4.56 6.38
CA TYR A 127 0.61 3.81 7.07
C TYR A 127 0.17 3.54 8.51
N LYS A 128 0.24 2.27 8.92
CA LYS A 128 0.02 1.85 10.30
C LYS A 128 1.29 1.20 10.82
N LYS A 129 1.85 1.76 11.88
CA LYS A 129 2.93 1.12 12.62
C LYS A 129 2.34 0.02 13.50
N PHE A 130 2.97 -1.15 13.49
CA PHE A 130 2.70 -2.20 14.47
C PHE A 130 3.81 -2.11 15.52
N ASP A 131 3.41 -1.90 16.77
CA ASP A 131 4.32 -1.98 17.92
C ASP A 131 4.55 -3.45 18.32
#